data_AF-A0A6I1P2C1-F1
#
_entry.id   AF-A0A6I1P2C1-F1
#
_cell.length_a   1.000
_cell.length_b   1.000
_cell.length_c   1.000
_cell.angle_alpha   90.00
_cell.angle_beta   90.00
_cell.angle_gamma   90.00
#
_symmetry.space_group_name_H-M   'P 1'
#
loop_
_entity.id
_entity.type
_entity.pdbx_description
1 polymer ?
#
loop_
_entity_poly.entity_id
_entity_poly.type
_entity_poly.pdbx_seq_one_letter_code
_entity_poly.pdbx_strand_id
1 'polypeptide(L)'
;LGLDLTPRWYLGTAARVEHYDDNSGNTASFKLNSRYELSETVAIRGTLGSGFRAPSLTQSGYTVSDNRTALDADGNVVPALRRTVAPGSAAALAFGGDKLDPEKSRNAGLGLTWQPARRTSVTLDTYLIDIDDRILLTENLYDRQNGAGGIG
;
A
#
# COMPACT_ATOMS: atom_id res chain seq x y z
N LEU A 1 5.73 -5.45 -23.50
CA LEU A 1 5.31 -5.69 -24.89
C LEU A 1 4.02 -4.93 -25.17
N GLY A 2 3.85 -4.35 -26.36
CA GLY A 2 2.59 -3.75 -26.78
C GLY A 2 2.35 -4.01 -28.25
N LEU A 3 1.10 -4.23 -28.63
CA LEU A 3 0.71 -4.55 -29.99
C LEU A 3 -0.70 -4.03 -30.31
N ASP A 4 -0.90 -3.64 -31.56
CA ASP A 4 -2.21 -3.33 -32.12
C ASP A 4 -2.84 -4.63 -32.61
N LEU A 5 -3.84 -5.13 -31.88
CA LEU A 5 -4.60 -6.32 -32.26
C LEU A 5 -5.47 -6.06 -33.49
N THR A 6 -5.93 -4.83 -33.63
CA THR A 6 -6.61 -4.30 -34.82
C THR A 6 -6.23 -2.82 -34.97
N PRO A 7 -6.53 -2.15 -36.10
CA PRO A 7 -6.28 -0.71 -36.24
C PRO A 7 -6.93 0.17 -35.18
N ARG A 8 -7.94 -0.36 -34.45
CA ARG A 8 -8.72 0.35 -33.43
C ARG A 8 -8.47 -0.17 -32.02
N TRP A 9 -7.64 -1.21 -31.85
CA TRP A 9 -7.43 -1.86 -30.57
C TRP A 9 -5.97 -2.08 -30.27
N TYR A 10 -5.48 -1.36 -29.26
CA TYR A 10 -4.16 -1.52 -28.69
C TYR A 10 -4.21 -2.32 -27.38
N LEU A 11 -3.27 -3.24 -27.22
CA LEU A 11 -3.04 -4.00 -25.99
C LEU A 11 -1.56 -3.97 -25.60
N GLY A 12 -1.28 -3.62 -24.34
CA GLY A 12 0.05 -3.62 -23.75
C GLY A 12 0.11 -4.47 -22.49
N THR A 13 1.19 -5.23 -22.35
CA THR A 13 1.46 -6.05 -21.17
C THR A 13 2.93 -5.95 -20.74
N ALA A 14 3.18 -6.00 -19.44
CA ALA A 14 4.52 -6.05 -18.86
C ALA A 14 4.51 -6.89 -17.59
N ALA A 15 5.64 -7.51 -17.30
CA ALA A 15 5.90 -8.21 -16.05
C ALA A 15 7.28 -7.84 -15.54
N ARG A 16 7.45 -7.81 -14.21
CA ARG A 16 8.70 -7.55 -13.52
C ARG A 16 8.81 -8.54 -12.37
N VAL A 17 9.95 -9.22 -12.28
CA VAL A 17 10.28 -10.12 -11.17
C VAL A 17 11.52 -9.57 -10.50
N GLU A 18 11.49 -9.48 -9.18
CA GLU A 18 12.59 -8.97 -8.37
C GLU A 18 12.88 -9.96 -7.23
N HIS A 19 14.15 -10.09 -6.91
CA HIS A 19 14.65 -10.87 -5.78
C HIS A 19 15.33 -9.92 -4.81
N TYR A 20 14.91 -9.96 -3.55
CA TYR A 20 15.51 -9.23 -2.45
C TYR A 20 16.14 -10.20 -1.46
N ASP A 21 17.32 -9.83 -0.96
CA ASP A 21 18.05 -10.58 0.08
C ASP A 21 17.51 -10.32 1.50
N ASP A 22 16.38 -9.60 1.63
CA ASP A 22 15.70 -9.29 2.88
C ASP A 22 14.34 -9.99 2.99
N ASN A 23 13.55 -9.67 4.02
CA ASN A 23 12.22 -10.25 4.25
C ASN A 23 11.25 -10.08 3.07
N SER A 24 11.55 -9.20 2.10
CA SER A 24 10.72 -9.01 0.92
C SER A 24 10.78 -10.16 -0.07
N GLY A 25 11.85 -10.96 -0.03
CA GLY A 25 12.00 -12.18 -0.83
C GLY A 25 11.79 -11.97 -2.33
N ASN A 26 11.07 -12.91 -2.96
CA ASN A 26 10.72 -12.86 -4.39
C ASN A 26 9.41 -12.11 -4.60
N THR A 27 9.44 -11.04 -5.39
CA THR A 27 8.26 -10.27 -5.76
C THR A 27 8.02 -10.30 -7.27
N ALA A 28 6.75 -10.31 -7.65
CA ALA A 28 6.34 -10.29 -9.05
C ALA A 28 5.24 -9.25 -9.25
N SER A 29 5.44 -8.36 -10.22
CA SER A 29 4.48 -7.34 -10.62
C SER A 29 4.07 -7.54 -12.08
N PHE A 30 2.82 -7.28 -12.40
CA PHE A 30 2.33 -7.28 -13.78
C PHE A 30 1.59 -5.99 -14.09
N LYS A 31 1.52 -5.65 -15.37
CA LYS A 31 0.73 -4.53 -15.87
C LYS A 31 0.10 -4.90 -17.19
N LEU A 32 -1.20 -4.73 -17.29
CA LEU A 32 -2.01 -4.83 -18.50
C LEU A 32 -2.62 -3.45 -18.77
N ASN A 33 -2.54 -3.00 -20.01
CA ASN A 33 -3.21 -1.79 -20.47
C ASN A 33 -3.86 -2.07 -21.83
N SER A 34 -5.03 -1.50 -22.05
CA SER A 34 -5.81 -1.68 -23.26
C SER A 34 -6.43 -0.34 -23.65
N ARG A 35 -6.47 -0.05 -24.95
CA ARG A 35 -7.19 1.10 -25.50
C ARG A 35 -7.97 0.66 -26.73
N TYR A 36 -9.26 0.94 -26.72
CA TYR A 36 -10.17 0.61 -27.82
C TYR A 36 -10.87 1.86 -28.33
N GLU A 37 -10.81 2.10 -29.64
CA GLU A 37 -11.42 3.25 -30.30
C GLU A 37 -12.85 2.91 -30.73
N LEU A 38 -13.85 3.41 -30.00
CA LEU A 38 -15.27 3.25 -30.32
C LEU A 38 -15.68 4.03 -31.58
N SER A 39 -15.02 5.15 -31.84
CA SER A 39 -15.12 5.96 -33.07
C SER A 39 -13.80 6.70 -33.30
N GLU A 40 -13.71 7.50 -34.36
CA GLU A 40 -12.57 8.40 -34.60
C GLU A 40 -12.40 9.46 -33.49
N THR A 41 -13.44 9.70 -32.69
CA THR A 41 -13.46 10.74 -31.66
C THR A 41 -13.62 10.19 -30.25
N VAL A 42 -13.97 8.90 -30.08
CA VAL A 42 -14.23 8.30 -28.76
C VAL A 42 -13.39 7.05 -28.56
N ALA A 43 -12.71 6.95 -27.43
CA ALA A 43 -11.95 5.77 -27.03
C ALA A 43 -12.20 5.41 -25.56
N ILE A 44 -12.19 4.12 -25.27
CA ILE A 44 -12.17 3.57 -23.92
C ILE A 44 -10.76 3.06 -23.63
N ARG A 45 -10.32 3.23 -22.38
CA ARG A 45 -9.05 2.74 -21.86
C ARG A 45 -9.29 1.89 -20.62
N GLY A 46 -8.55 0.80 -20.50
CA GLY A 46 -8.57 -0.07 -19.32
C GLY A 46 -7.15 -0.37 -18.87
N THR A 47 -6.93 -0.42 -17.56
CA THR A 47 -5.65 -0.80 -16.97
C THR A 47 -5.88 -1.73 -15.80
N LEU A 48 -5.05 -2.77 -15.70
CA LEU A 48 -4.98 -3.67 -14.56
C LEU A 48 -3.52 -3.87 -14.22
N GLY A 49 -3.17 -3.96 -12.94
CA GLY A 49 -1.80 -4.22 -12.57
C GLY A 49 -1.64 -4.52 -11.09
N SER A 50 -0.42 -4.95 -10.77
CA SER A 50 0.05 -5.09 -9.41
C SER A 50 1.34 -4.31 -9.21
N GLY A 51 1.59 -3.96 -7.97
CA GLY A 51 2.86 -3.40 -7.53
C GLY A 51 3.17 -3.87 -6.11
N PHE A 52 4.40 -3.65 -5.68
CA PHE A 52 4.79 -3.87 -4.30
C PHE A 52 5.72 -2.75 -3.85
N ARG A 53 5.86 -2.61 -2.53
CA ARG A 53 6.84 -1.74 -1.89
C ARG A 53 7.49 -2.51 -0.74
N ALA A 54 8.79 -2.74 -0.88
CA ALA A 54 9.59 -3.34 0.19
C ALA A 54 9.61 -2.42 1.43
N PRO A 55 9.66 -2.98 2.66
CA PRO A 55 9.83 -2.21 3.88
C PRO A 55 11.14 -1.40 3.84
N SER A 56 11.14 -0.16 4.34
CA SER A 56 12.40 0.58 4.47
C SER A 56 13.26 0.04 5.61
N LEU A 57 14.59 0.23 5.53
CA LEU A 57 15.51 -0.11 6.63
C LEU A 57 15.10 0.54 7.95
N THR A 58 14.60 1.78 7.89
CA THR A 58 14.05 2.46 9.06
C THR A 58 12.82 1.75 9.59
N GLN A 59 11.85 1.34 8.76
CA GLN A 59 10.66 0.62 9.22
C GLN A 59 11.00 -0.73 9.87
N SER A 60 11.97 -1.46 9.32
CA SER A 60 12.39 -2.77 9.86
C SER A 60 13.22 -2.67 11.13
N GLY A 61 13.97 -1.59 11.32
CA GLY A 61 14.92 -1.42 12.43
C GLY A 61 14.55 -0.37 13.47
N TYR A 62 13.45 0.38 13.29
CA TYR A 62 13.14 1.49 14.19
C TYR A 62 12.82 1.00 15.59
N THR A 63 13.64 1.41 16.54
CA THR A 63 13.41 1.22 17.97
C THR A 63 13.68 2.55 18.65
N VAL A 64 12.72 3.05 19.41
CA VAL A 64 12.87 4.27 20.20
C VAL A 64 12.30 4.06 21.59
N SER A 65 12.92 4.66 22.60
CA SER A 65 12.41 4.66 23.97
C SER A 65 12.40 6.11 24.43
N ASP A 66 11.20 6.64 24.67
CA ASP A 66 10.99 8.03 25.04
C ASP A 66 10.10 8.13 26.27
N ASN A 67 10.33 9.18 27.08
CA ASN A 67 9.42 9.53 28.15
C ASN A 67 8.31 10.41 27.58
N ARG A 68 7.05 9.95 27.67
CA ARG A 68 5.87 10.70 27.25
C ARG A 68 4.92 10.87 28.42
N THR A 69 3.80 11.54 28.22
CA THR A 69 2.74 11.62 29.20
C THR A 69 1.56 10.74 28.78
N ALA A 70 0.93 10.09 29.74
CA ALA A 70 -0.32 9.35 29.57
C ALA A 70 -1.32 9.81 30.64
N LEU A 71 -2.59 9.44 30.46
CA LEU A 71 -3.60 9.62 31.49
C LEU A 71 -3.63 8.36 32.38
N ASP A 72 -3.64 8.55 33.69
CA ASP A 72 -3.95 7.47 34.63
C ASP A 72 -5.46 7.17 34.64
N ALA A 73 -5.87 6.18 35.45
CA ALA A 73 -7.28 5.78 35.55
C ALA A 73 -8.19 6.90 36.10
N ASP A 74 -7.62 7.90 36.77
CA ASP A 74 -8.31 9.04 37.37
C ASP A 74 -8.24 10.29 36.47
N GLY A 75 -7.63 10.19 35.28
CA GLY A 75 -7.51 11.27 34.30
C GLY A 75 -6.36 12.26 34.55
N ASN A 76 -5.44 11.96 35.47
CA ASN A 76 -4.26 12.80 35.69
C ASN A 76 -3.16 12.52 34.66
N VAL A 77 -2.43 13.56 34.28
CA VAL A 77 -1.28 13.45 33.38
C VAL A 77 -0.08 12.91 34.15
N VAL A 78 0.33 11.68 33.84
CA VAL A 78 1.48 11.00 34.48
C VAL A 78 2.58 10.70 33.46
N PRO A 79 3.86 10.69 33.87
CA PRO A 79 4.95 10.20 33.02
C PRO A 79 4.73 8.73 32.66
N ALA A 80 4.86 8.42 31.37
CA ALA A 80 4.73 7.09 30.81
C ALA A 80 5.91 6.82 29.88
N LEU A 81 6.69 5.80 30.22
CA LEU A 81 7.75 5.30 29.35
C LEU A 81 7.09 4.58 28.17
N ARG A 82 7.27 5.12 26.95
CA ARG A 82 6.82 4.47 25.72
C ARG A 82 8.01 3.94 24.96
N ARG A 83 7.89 2.71 24.48
CA ARG A 83 8.89 2.05 23.66
C ARG A 83 8.28 1.56 22.37
N THR A 84 8.78 2.07 21.25
CA THR A 84 8.58 1.43 19.95
C THR A 84 9.66 0.38 19.80
N VAL A 85 9.26 -0.85 19.51
CA VAL A 85 10.16 -1.98 19.32
C VAL A 85 10.22 -2.38 17.85
N ALA A 86 11.36 -2.89 17.41
CA ALA A 86 11.49 -3.42 16.06
C ALA A 86 10.48 -4.55 15.78
N PRO A 87 9.83 -4.56 14.59
CA PRO A 87 8.97 -5.65 14.15
C PRO A 87 9.65 -7.02 14.24
N GLY A 88 8.93 -8.06 14.67
CA GLY A 88 9.47 -9.41 14.85
C GLY A 88 10.45 -9.61 16.03
N SER A 89 10.71 -8.59 16.85
CA SER A 89 11.44 -8.76 18.11
C SER A 89 10.63 -9.56 19.14
N ALA A 90 11.28 -10.16 20.14
CA ALA A 90 10.59 -10.93 21.20
C ALA A 90 9.51 -10.11 21.92
N ALA A 91 9.75 -8.79 22.10
CA ALA A 91 8.77 -7.88 22.66
C ALA A 91 7.60 -7.62 21.69
N ALA A 92 7.86 -7.42 20.39
CA ALA A 92 6.79 -7.23 19.40
C ALA A 92 5.88 -8.47 19.32
N LEU A 93 6.47 -9.67 19.28
CA LEU A 93 5.74 -10.94 19.23
C LEU A 93 4.86 -11.17 20.47
N ALA A 94 5.34 -10.78 21.66
CA ALA A 94 4.57 -10.88 22.91
C ALA A 94 3.29 -10.02 22.90
N PHE A 95 3.27 -8.95 22.10
CA PHE A 95 2.12 -8.07 21.91
C PHE A 95 1.37 -8.32 20.60
N GLY A 96 1.63 -9.45 19.92
CA GLY A 96 0.95 -9.86 18.69
C GLY A 96 1.46 -9.21 17.41
N GLY A 97 2.58 -8.48 17.47
CA GLY A 97 3.24 -7.93 16.28
C GLY A 97 4.08 -8.99 15.56
N ASP A 98 4.05 -8.99 14.23
CA ASP A 98 4.83 -9.91 13.39
C ASP A 98 6.00 -9.18 12.69
N LYS A 99 6.78 -9.91 11.87
CA LYS A 99 7.75 -9.34 10.94
C LYS A 99 7.02 -8.52 9.85
N LEU A 100 7.73 -7.55 9.28
CA LEU A 100 7.19 -6.78 8.16
C LEU A 100 7.25 -7.61 6.88
N ASP A 101 6.09 -7.74 6.24
CA ASP A 101 5.96 -8.18 4.87
C ASP A 101 5.95 -6.97 3.92
N PRO A 102 6.30 -7.13 2.62
CA PRO A 102 6.15 -6.07 1.64
C PRO A 102 4.71 -5.63 1.45
N GLU A 103 4.48 -4.32 1.38
CA GLU A 103 3.18 -3.78 0.98
C GLU A 103 2.89 -4.21 -0.46
N LYS A 104 1.72 -4.78 -0.72
CA LYS A 104 1.29 -5.17 -2.07
C LYS A 104 0.12 -4.33 -2.50
N SER A 105 0.03 -4.04 -3.79
CA SER A 105 -1.08 -3.28 -4.35
C SER A 105 -1.64 -3.94 -5.59
N ARG A 106 -2.95 -3.86 -5.74
CA ARG A 106 -3.69 -4.22 -6.96
C ARG A 106 -4.41 -2.98 -7.45
N ASN A 107 -4.19 -2.64 -8.70
CA ASN A 107 -4.80 -1.46 -9.32
C ASN A 107 -5.66 -1.86 -10.52
N ALA A 108 -6.82 -1.21 -10.61
CA ALA A 108 -7.71 -1.27 -11.75
C ALA A 108 -8.09 0.16 -12.15
N GLY A 109 -8.18 0.40 -13.45
CA GLY A 109 -8.55 1.70 -14.00
C GLY A 109 -9.41 1.54 -15.24
N LEU A 110 -10.39 2.43 -15.38
CA LEU A 110 -11.26 2.54 -16.54
C LEU A 110 -11.39 4.00 -16.92
N GLY A 111 -11.19 4.30 -18.20
CA GLY A 111 -11.19 5.66 -18.73
C GLY A 111 -11.97 5.78 -20.02
N LEU A 112 -12.60 6.92 -20.22
CA LEU A 112 -13.24 7.35 -21.46
C LEU A 112 -12.56 8.62 -21.95
N THR A 113 -12.26 8.70 -23.23
CA THR A 113 -11.74 9.89 -23.89
C THR A 113 -12.63 10.25 -25.06
N TRP A 114 -13.02 11.52 -25.15
CA TRP A 114 -13.81 12.08 -26.23
C TRP A 114 -13.14 13.32 -26.79
N GLN A 115 -12.95 13.38 -28.11
CA GLN A 115 -12.36 14.48 -28.85
C GLN A 115 -13.41 15.10 -29.79
N PRO A 116 -14.28 15.99 -29.29
CA PRO A 116 -15.35 16.59 -30.10
C PRO A 116 -14.84 17.52 -31.21
N ALA A 117 -13.63 18.07 -31.08
CA ALA A 117 -13.01 18.93 -32.07
C ALA A 117 -11.48 18.75 -32.04
N ARG A 118 -10.78 19.20 -33.09
CA ARG A 118 -9.32 19.01 -33.26
C ARG A 118 -8.45 19.52 -32.10
N ARG A 119 -8.97 20.46 -31.30
CA ARG A 119 -8.25 21.07 -30.16
C ARG A 119 -9.02 20.95 -28.85
N THR A 120 -9.95 20.00 -28.76
CA THR A 120 -10.78 19.80 -27.57
C THR A 120 -10.80 18.33 -27.21
N SER A 121 -10.45 18.03 -25.96
CA SER A 121 -10.51 16.69 -25.39
C SER A 121 -11.21 16.72 -24.04
N VAL A 122 -12.11 15.77 -23.83
CA VAL A 122 -12.78 15.50 -22.56
C VAL A 122 -12.41 14.09 -22.13
N THR A 123 -12.02 13.93 -20.87
CA THR A 123 -11.66 12.62 -20.31
C THR A 123 -12.40 12.39 -19.01
N LEU A 124 -12.86 11.16 -18.80
CA LEU A 124 -13.41 10.69 -17.54
C LEU A 124 -12.67 9.43 -17.15
N ASP A 125 -12.08 9.42 -15.96
CA ASP A 125 -11.29 8.29 -15.47
C ASP A 125 -11.76 7.89 -14.07
N THR A 126 -11.82 6.59 -13.85
CA THR A 126 -12.14 5.97 -12.57
C THR A 126 -11.06 4.94 -12.25
N TYR A 127 -10.72 4.83 -10.98
CA TYR A 127 -9.68 3.91 -10.54
C TYR A 127 -10.05 3.30 -9.19
N LEU A 128 -9.53 2.10 -8.98
CA LEU A 128 -9.59 1.36 -7.73
C LEU A 128 -8.18 0.87 -7.43
N ILE A 129 -7.70 1.16 -6.21
CA ILE A 129 -6.40 0.71 -5.73
C ILE A 129 -6.64 0.03 -4.40
N ASP A 130 -6.37 -1.26 -4.36
CA ASP A 130 -6.39 -2.07 -3.16
C ASP A 130 -4.95 -2.24 -2.66
N ILE A 131 -4.74 -2.10 -1.36
CA ILE A 131 -3.41 -2.13 -0.73
C ILE A 131 -3.46 -3.09 0.46
N ASP A 132 -2.69 -4.15 0.36
CA ASP A 132 -2.49 -5.15 1.39
C ASP A 132 -1.19 -4.86 2.18
N ASP A 133 -1.17 -5.29 3.44
CA ASP A 133 0.02 -5.27 4.32
C ASP A 133 0.66 -3.88 4.51
N ARG A 134 -0.18 -2.84 4.49
CA ARG A 134 0.26 -1.45 4.67
C ARG A 134 0.99 -1.27 6.02
N ILE A 135 2.23 -0.83 5.96
CA ILE A 135 3.12 -0.70 7.13
C ILE A 135 2.81 0.60 7.84
N LEU A 136 2.12 0.51 8.98
CA LEU A 136 1.76 1.62 9.85
C LEU A 136 2.22 1.35 11.28
N LEU A 137 2.43 2.42 12.06
CA LEU A 137 2.72 2.29 13.48
C LEU A 137 1.44 1.86 14.20
N THR A 138 1.55 0.82 15.03
CA THR A 138 0.43 0.37 15.87
C THR A 138 0.06 1.43 16.89
N GLU A 139 -1.16 1.34 17.39
CA GLU A 139 -1.63 2.11 18.54
C GLU A 139 -0.84 1.74 19.80
N ASN A 140 -1.01 2.51 20.89
CA ASN A 140 -0.27 2.21 22.12
C ASN A 140 -0.82 0.94 22.76
N LEU A 141 0.04 -0.07 22.89
CA LEU A 141 -0.29 -1.31 23.59
C LEU A 141 0.21 -1.22 25.04
N TYR A 142 -0.67 -1.55 25.99
CA TYR A 142 -0.36 -1.50 27.42
C TYR A 142 -0.14 -2.90 27.98
N ASP A 143 0.85 -3.03 28.87
CA ASP A 143 1.10 -4.27 29.61
C ASP A 143 -0.01 -4.51 30.64
N ARG A 144 -0.56 -5.74 30.68
CA ARG A 144 -1.62 -6.14 31.63
C ARG A 144 -1.22 -5.98 33.09
N GLN A 145 0.07 -5.92 33.42
CA GLN A 145 0.50 -5.85 34.82
C GLN A 145 0.39 -4.46 35.46
N ASN A 146 0.22 -3.36 34.70
CA ASN A 146 0.25 -2.00 35.24
C ASN A 146 -0.93 -1.10 34.85
N GLY A 147 -2.08 -1.68 34.48
CA GLY A 147 -3.28 -0.90 34.21
C GLY A 147 -4.47 -1.79 33.96
N ALA A 148 -5.40 -1.82 34.90
CA ALA A 148 -6.64 -2.53 34.79
C ALA A 148 -7.39 -2.13 33.50
N GLY A 149 -7.59 -3.11 32.62
CA GLY A 149 -8.77 -3.27 31.75
C GLY A 149 -9.13 -2.16 30.76
N GLY A 150 -9.01 -2.47 29.46
CA GLY A 150 -9.76 -1.78 28.42
C GLY A 150 -9.08 -1.80 27.06
N ILE A 151 -9.42 -2.80 26.24
CA ILE A 151 -9.22 -2.76 24.79
C ILE A 151 -10.25 -1.80 24.20
N GLY A 152 -9.81 -0.87 23.36
CA GLY A 152 -10.63 0.06 22.62
C GLY A 152 -9.80 0.77 21.58
#